data_AF-A1CRD1-F1
#
_entry.id   AF-A1CRD1-F1
#
_cell.length_a   1.000
_cell.length_b   1.000
_cell.length_c   1.000
_cell.angle_alpha   90.00
_cell.angle_beta   90.00
_cell.angle_gamma   90.00
#
_symmetry.space_group_name_H-M   'P 1'
#
loop_
_entity.id
_entity.type
_entity.pdbx_description
1 polymer ?
#
loop_
_entity_poly.entity_id
_entity_poly.type
_entity_poly.pdbx_seq_one_letter_code
_entity_poly.pdbx_strand_id
1 'polypeptide(L)'
;MTYQITTDPTLLPPNAQPMISFMESFYQTSDTEAWHDKYVASFTDDATLIMGPKVATGADEIRALRHGLWTHVAARKHAPSKIFFGGPRELMLYGTVKCLHLSRHETFRPDNTTPEEGTLRVAPFGHDHDSEYRQE
;
A
#
# COMPACT_ATOMS: atom_id res chain seq x y z
N MET A 1 17.62 -1.90 1.72
CA MET A 1 17.25 -0.76 0.85
C MET A 1 16.85 0.38 1.76
N THR A 2 17.43 1.55 1.58
CA THR A 2 17.04 2.77 2.30
C THR A 2 15.97 3.51 1.49
N TYR A 3 14.93 3.97 2.17
CA TYR A 3 13.90 4.80 1.56
C TYR A 3 14.34 6.27 1.67
N GLN A 4 14.14 7.05 0.62
CA GLN A 4 14.42 8.50 0.66
C GLN A 4 13.13 9.23 1.02
N ILE A 5 12.79 9.19 2.32
CA ILE A 5 11.56 9.79 2.84
C ILE A 5 11.86 11.21 3.34
N THR A 6 11.26 12.21 2.71
CA THR A 6 11.38 13.60 3.13
C THR A 6 10.39 13.91 4.26
N THR A 7 10.76 14.83 5.15
CA THR A 7 9.89 15.38 6.21
C THR A 7 10.05 16.89 6.28
N ASP A 8 9.09 17.57 6.88
CA ASP A 8 9.24 18.99 7.24
C ASP A 8 9.94 19.09 8.61
N PRO A 9 11.17 19.64 8.68
CA PRO A 9 11.91 19.73 9.94
C PRO A 9 11.25 20.65 10.97
N THR A 10 10.36 21.55 10.56
CA THR A 10 9.67 22.49 11.45
C THR A 10 8.46 21.88 12.15
N LEU A 11 7.98 20.73 11.67
CA LEU A 11 6.77 20.04 12.14
C LEU A 11 7.09 18.66 12.77
N LEU A 12 8.32 18.44 13.22
CA LEU A 12 8.73 17.16 13.80
C LEU A 12 8.17 17.00 15.23
N PRO A 13 7.35 15.97 15.51
CA PRO A 13 7.03 15.61 16.88
C PRO A 13 8.26 15.04 17.60
N PRO A 14 8.27 15.00 18.95
CA PRO A 14 9.39 14.47 19.73
C PRO A 14 9.84 13.05 19.35
N ASN A 15 8.92 12.24 18.82
CA ASN A 15 9.16 10.86 18.42
C ASN A 15 9.18 10.66 16.89
N ALA A 16 9.45 11.71 16.12
CA ALA A 16 9.52 11.65 14.66
C ALA A 16 10.51 10.59 14.16
N GLN A 17 11.71 10.52 14.74
CA GLN A 17 12.76 9.58 14.30
C GLN A 17 12.33 8.11 14.43
N PRO A 18 11.85 7.64 15.61
CA PRO A 18 11.27 6.31 15.73
C PRO A 18 10.14 6.02 14.73
N MET A 19 9.26 7.00 14.47
CA MET A 19 8.16 6.84 13.50
C MET A 19 8.67 6.66 12.07
N ILE A 20 9.69 7.42 11.66
CA ILE A 20 10.33 7.30 10.35
C ILE A 20 10.96 5.91 10.20
N SER A 21 11.79 5.49 11.17
CA SER A 21 12.44 4.17 11.13
C SER A 21 11.45 3.01 11.15
N PHE A 22 10.33 3.16 11.87
CA PHE A 22 9.23 2.21 11.84
C PHE A 22 8.63 2.11 10.42
N MET A 23 8.32 3.25 9.77
CA MET A 23 7.76 3.24 8.42
C MET A 23 8.72 2.59 7.42
N GLU A 24 10.02 2.88 7.47
CA GLU A 24 11.02 2.22 6.62
C GLU A 24 11.01 0.70 6.80
N SER A 25 11.02 0.24 8.05
CA SER A 25 11.00 -1.20 8.39
C SER A 25 9.68 -1.86 7.99
N PHE A 26 8.57 -1.15 8.17
CA PHE A 26 7.23 -1.60 7.83
C PHE A 26 7.10 -1.80 6.32
N TYR A 27 7.54 -0.85 5.48
CA TYR A 27 7.45 -1.00 4.02
C TYR A 27 8.45 -2.01 3.46
N GLN A 28 9.63 -2.16 4.06
CA GLN A 28 10.53 -3.25 3.71
C GLN A 28 9.85 -4.61 3.97
N THR A 29 9.14 -4.72 5.09
CA THR A 29 8.37 -5.92 5.42
C THR A 29 7.18 -6.09 4.48
N SER A 30 6.49 -5.00 4.15
CA SER A 30 5.37 -5.02 3.22
C SER A 30 5.81 -5.47 1.83
N ASP A 31 6.98 -5.08 1.35
CA ASP A 31 7.55 -5.49 0.05
C ASP A 31 7.93 -6.98 -0.03
N THR A 32 7.91 -7.71 1.08
CA THR A 32 8.36 -9.12 1.13
C THR A 32 7.19 -10.07 1.38
N GLU A 33 6.92 -10.97 0.42
CA GLU A 33 5.81 -11.94 0.50
C GLU A 33 5.94 -12.84 1.73
N ALA A 34 7.08 -13.51 1.86
CA ALA A 34 7.33 -14.51 2.90
C ALA A 34 7.24 -13.99 4.35
N TRP A 35 7.13 -12.67 4.57
CA TRP A 35 7.14 -12.05 5.90
C TRP A 35 5.73 -11.70 6.38
N HIS A 36 4.77 -12.60 6.21
CA HIS A 36 3.38 -12.41 6.66
C HIS A 36 3.28 -12.18 8.17
N ASP A 37 3.91 -13.01 9.00
CA ASP A 37 3.82 -12.87 10.46
C ASP A 37 4.52 -11.61 10.97
N LYS A 38 5.67 -11.25 10.37
CA LYS A 38 6.36 -9.99 10.69
C LYS A 38 5.52 -8.77 10.31
N TYR A 39 4.77 -8.85 9.22
CA TYR A 39 3.83 -7.80 8.83
C TYR A 39 2.71 -7.67 9.87
N VAL A 40 2.10 -8.78 10.29
CA VAL A 40 1.04 -8.80 11.31
C VAL A 40 1.54 -8.28 12.66
N ALA A 41 2.77 -8.63 13.05
CA ALA A 41 3.39 -8.16 14.29
C ALA A 41 3.69 -6.64 14.32
N SER A 42 3.49 -5.92 13.21
CA SER A 42 3.59 -4.45 13.18
C SER A 42 2.31 -3.75 13.67
N PHE A 43 1.27 -4.50 13.99
CA PHE A 43 -0.03 -4.02 14.45
C PHE A 43 -0.28 -4.46 15.90
N THR A 44 -1.11 -3.72 16.64
CA THR A 44 -1.65 -4.19 17.92
C THR A 44 -2.68 -5.30 17.69
N ASP A 45 -2.93 -6.13 18.71
CA ASP A 45 -3.85 -7.27 18.62
C ASP A 45 -5.27 -6.87 18.22
N ASP A 46 -5.67 -5.63 18.51
CA ASP A 46 -6.98 -5.02 18.25
C ASP A 46 -6.95 -3.99 17.10
N ALA A 47 -5.84 -3.91 16.35
CA ALA A 47 -5.69 -2.91 15.31
C ALA A 47 -6.76 -3.03 14.22
N THR A 48 -7.17 -1.89 13.67
CA THR A 48 -8.01 -1.83 12.48
C THR A 48 -7.19 -1.37 11.28
N LEU A 49 -7.15 -2.19 10.24
CA LEU A 49 -6.49 -1.91 8.98
C LEU A 49 -7.54 -1.68 7.88
N ILE A 50 -7.49 -0.50 7.27
CA ILE A 50 -8.38 -0.10 6.17
C ILE A 50 -7.54 0.08 4.90
N MET A 51 -7.89 -0.65 3.83
CA MET A 51 -7.25 -0.57 2.52
C MET A 51 -8.32 -0.49 1.42
N GLY A 52 -8.65 0.73 1.01
CA GLY A 52 -9.75 0.98 0.08
C GLY A 52 -11.07 0.46 0.65
N PRO A 53 -11.80 -0.42 -0.05
CA PRO A 53 -13.04 -1.01 0.47
C PRO A 53 -12.82 -2.16 1.47
N LYS A 54 -11.57 -2.62 1.67
CA LYS A 54 -11.26 -3.75 2.57
C LYS A 54 -11.00 -3.23 3.97
N VAL A 55 -11.63 -3.85 4.96
CA VAL A 55 -11.40 -3.60 6.39
C VAL A 55 -11.04 -4.92 7.05
N ALA A 56 -10.07 -4.90 7.96
CA ALA A 56 -9.69 -6.02 8.80
C ALA A 56 -9.45 -5.52 10.23
N THR A 57 -10.03 -6.21 11.21
CA THR A 57 -9.90 -5.91 12.64
C THR A 57 -9.24 -7.07 13.37
N GLY A 58 -8.14 -6.76 14.04
CA GLY A 58 -7.33 -7.70 14.80
C GLY A 58 -6.38 -8.56 13.96
N ALA A 59 -5.46 -9.23 14.64
CA ALA A 59 -4.33 -9.91 14.02
C ALA A 59 -4.72 -10.98 12.99
N ASP A 60 -5.79 -11.73 13.24
CA ASP A 60 -6.21 -12.83 12.37
C ASP A 60 -6.82 -12.33 11.05
N GLU A 61 -7.67 -11.31 11.09
CA GLU A 61 -8.22 -10.70 9.89
C GLU A 61 -7.13 -9.96 9.09
N ILE A 62 -6.19 -9.29 9.78
CA ILE A 62 -5.04 -8.64 9.13
C ILE A 62 -4.16 -9.69 8.44
N ARG A 63 -3.95 -10.85 9.06
CA ARG A 63 -3.20 -11.96 8.45
C ARG A 63 -3.90 -12.48 7.19
N ALA A 64 -5.21 -12.74 7.28
CA ALA A 64 -6.01 -13.20 6.14
C ALA A 64 -5.98 -12.19 4.99
N LEU A 65 -6.17 -10.89 5.30
CA LEU A 65 -6.06 -9.80 4.34
C LEU A 65 -4.66 -9.75 3.70
N ARG A 66 -3.60 -9.89 4.51
CA ARG A 66 -2.21 -9.89 4.06
C ARG A 66 -1.93 -11.01 3.05
N HIS A 67 -2.42 -12.23 3.28
CA HIS A 67 -2.30 -13.31 2.29
C HIS A 67 -3.05 -12.97 1.01
N GLY A 68 -4.26 -12.42 1.11
CA GLY A 68 -5.06 -11.98 -0.04
C GLY A 68 -4.41 -10.88 -0.89
N LEU A 69 -3.56 -10.02 -0.30
CA LEU A 69 -2.80 -9.01 -1.04
C LEU A 69 -1.71 -9.60 -1.94
N TRP A 70 -1.22 -10.80 -1.64
CA TRP A 70 -0.14 -11.45 -2.38
C TRP A 70 -0.61 -12.48 -3.39
N THR A 71 -1.87 -12.92 -3.33
CA THR A 71 -2.42 -13.97 -4.21
C THR A 71 -2.25 -13.70 -5.72
N HIS A 72 -2.21 -12.44 -6.14
CA HIS A 72 -2.08 -12.04 -7.55
C HIS A 72 -0.86 -11.14 -7.80
N VAL A 73 0.05 -11.02 -6.84
CA VAL A 73 1.21 -10.11 -6.91
C VAL A 73 2.47 -10.97 -6.87
N ALA A 74 3.23 -10.96 -7.96
CA ALA A 74 4.51 -11.65 -8.06
C ALA A 74 5.62 -10.90 -7.31
N ALA A 75 5.59 -9.56 -7.37
CA ALA A 75 6.52 -8.71 -6.68
C ALA A 75 5.87 -7.37 -6.36
N ARG A 76 6.27 -6.77 -5.23
CA ARG A 76 5.81 -5.46 -4.81
C ARG A 76 6.98 -4.61 -4.36
N LYS A 77 6.97 -3.34 -4.75
CA LYS A 77 7.96 -2.36 -4.31
C LYS A 77 7.31 -1.03 -4.00
N HIS A 78 7.29 -0.66 -2.72
CA HIS A 78 6.89 0.68 -2.30
C HIS A 78 8.04 1.67 -2.52
N ALA A 79 7.67 2.90 -2.86
CA ALA A 79 8.55 4.07 -2.96
C ALA A 79 7.91 5.23 -2.19
N PRO A 80 7.92 5.17 -0.84
CA PRO A 80 7.56 6.32 0.00
C PRO A 80 8.49 7.49 -0.25
N SER A 81 7.92 8.68 -0.31
CA SER A 81 8.63 9.92 -0.69
C SER A 81 8.53 11.03 0.35
N LYS A 82 7.43 11.08 1.10
CA LYS A 82 7.20 12.13 2.11
C LYS A 82 6.34 11.65 3.27
N ILE A 83 6.70 12.05 4.48
CA ILE A 83 5.87 11.91 5.69
C ILE A 83 5.36 13.29 6.12
N PHE A 84 4.08 13.35 6.48
CA PHE A 84 3.44 14.49 7.14
C PHE A 84 3.01 14.05 8.54
N PHE A 85 3.44 14.76 9.58
CA PHE A 85 3.07 14.43 10.95
C PHE A 85 1.76 15.12 11.33
N GLY A 86 0.80 14.35 11.85
CA GLY A 86 -0.47 14.84 12.40
C GLY A 86 -0.46 14.99 13.92
N GLY A 87 0.49 14.31 14.59
CA GLY A 87 0.66 14.36 16.04
C GLY A 87 1.72 13.38 16.54
N PRO A 88 1.82 13.16 17.86
CA PRO A 88 2.84 12.30 18.45
C PRO A 88 2.73 10.83 18.07
N ARG A 89 1.64 10.33 17.47
CA ARG A 89 1.50 8.93 17.03
C ARG A 89 0.78 8.81 15.70
N GLU A 90 0.72 9.91 14.97
CA GLU A 90 -0.09 10.03 13.77
C GLU A 90 0.75 10.63 12.65
N LEU A 91 0.71 9.96 11.50
CA LEU A 91 1.36 10.45 10.30
C LEU A 91 0.58 10.03 9.06
N MET A 92 0.75 10.81 8.01
CA MET A 92 0.37 10.47 6.65
C MET A 92 1.63 10.21 5.84
N LEU A 93 1.60 9.18 4.99
CA LEU A 93 2.67 8.86 4.07
C LEU A 93 2.22 9.09 2.63
N TYR A 94 3.07 9.78 1.87
CA TYR A 94 2.90 9.99 0.44
C TYR A 94 3.99 9.25 -0.35
N GLY A 95 3.57 8.53 -1.39
CA GLY A 95 4.47 7.78 -2.26
C GLY A 95 3.72 6.94 -3.28
N THR A 96 4.44 6.03 -3.92
CA THR A 96 3.90 5.12 -4.93
C THR A 96 4.21 3.67 -4.57
N VAL A 97 3.51 2.74 -5.22
CA VAL A 97 3.80 1.32 -5.16
C VAL A 97 3.82 0.76 -6.58
N LYS A 98 4.84 -0.02 -6.90
CA LYS A 98 4.90 -0.80 -8.13
C LYS A 98 4.58 -2.25 -7.78
N CYS A 99 3.61 -2.83 -8.48
CA CYS A 99 3.26 -4.24 -8.36
C CYS A 99 3.48 -4.92 -9.71
N LEU A 100 4.24 -6.00 -9.69
CA LEU A 100 4.23 -6.99 -10.77
C LEU A 100 3.11 -7.97 -10.48
N HIS A 101 2.14 -8.04 -11.38
CA HIS A 101 1.04 -8.99 -11.22
C HIS A 101 1.42 -10.32 -11.85
N LEU A 102 1.00 -11.41 -11.20
CA LEU A 102 1.05 -12.72 -11.85
C LEU A 102 0.10 -12.66 -13.04
N SER A 103 0.62 -12.86 -14.24
CA SER A 103 -0.21 -13.03 -15.43
C SER A 103 -1.18 -14.16 -15.15
N ARG A 104 -2.48 -13.85 -15.21
CA ARG A 104 -3.50 -14.90 -15.33
C ARG A 104 -3.08 -15.73 -16.52
N HIS A 105 -3.13 -17.06 -16.42
CA HIS A 105 -3.01 -17.91 -17.61
C HIS A 105 -4.09 -17.43 -18.60
N GLU A 106 -3.70 -16.56 -19.53
CA GLU A 106 -4.43 -16.39 -20.75
C GLU A 106 -4.25 -17.72 -21.47
N THR A 107 -5.35 -18.43 -21.69
CA THR A 107 -5.39 -19.43 -22.74
C THR A 107 -4.83 -18.77 -23.99
N PHE A 108 -3.63 -19.19 -24.38
CA PHE A 108 -2.87 -18.72 -25.53
C PHE A 108 -3.80 -18.41 -26.71
N ARG A 109 -3.94 -17.12 -27.03
CA ARG A 109 -4.45 -16.65 -28.32
C ARG A 109 -3.25 -16.09 -29.08
N PRO A 110 -2.81 -16.72 -30.18
CA PRO A 110 -1.70 -16.20 -30.95
C PRO A 110 -2.22 -15.03 -31.79
N ASP A 111 -2.07 -13.80 -31.32
CA ASP A 111 -1.89 -12.67 -32.21
C ASP A 111 -0.95 -11.64 -31.57
N ASN A 112 -0.02 -11.17 -32.39
CA ASN A 112 1.05 -10.24 -32.08
C ASN A 112 0.47 -8.90 -31.60
N THR A 113 0.73 -8.52 -30.35
CA THR A 113 0.82 -7.09 -30.01
C THR A 113 1.71 -6.87 -28.80
N THR A 114 2.59 -5.88 -28.95
CA THR A 114 3.62 -5.36 -28.04
C THR A 114 3.14 -5.23 -26.58
N PRO A 115 3.99 -5.50 -25.56
CA PRO A 115 3.59 -5.35 -24.17
C PRO A 115 3.45 -3.86 -23.82
N GLU A 116 2.25 -3.45 -23.42
CA GLU A 116 2.01 -2.10 -22.91
C GLU A 116 2.53 -1.95 -21.46
N GLU A 117 3.47 -1.03 -21.23
CA GLU A 117 3.85 -0.60 -19.89
C GLU A 117 2.70 0.18 -19.23
N GLY A 118 1.90 -0.51 -18.42
CA GLY A 118 0.85 0.12 -17.61
C GLY A 118 1.43 0.88 -16.41
N THR A 119 1.44 2.22 -16.47
CA THR A 119 1.70 3.07 -15.31
C THR A 119 0.40 3.33 -14.54
N LEU A 120 0.27 2.78 -13.32
CA LEU A 120 -0.84 3.09 -12.43
C LEU A 120 -0.59 4.47 -11.78
N ARG A 121 -1.30 5.51 -12.23
CA ARG A 121 -1.38 6.80 -11.53
C ARG A 121 -2.59 6.78 -10.59
N VAL A 122 -2.34 6.75 -9.28
CA VAL A 122 -3.38 7.01 -8.29
C VAL A 122 -3.42 8.52 -8.04
N ALA A 123 -4.46 9.19 -8.53
CA ALA A 123 -4.74 10.58 -8.19
C ALA A 123 -5.40 10.65 -6.80
N PRO A 124 -5.14 11.71 -5.99
CA PRO A 124 -5.85 11.91 -4.74
C PRO A 124 -7.32 12.26 -5.02
N PHE A 125 -8.20 11.77 -4.15
CA PHE A 125 -9.65 11.96 -4.14
C PHE A 125 -10.12 13.32 -4.67
N GLY A 126 -10.90 13.27 -5.74
CA GLY A 126 -11.86 14.29 -6.15
C GLY A 126 -13.19 13.59 -6.38
N HIS A 127 -14.13 13.81 -5.48
CA HIS A 127 -15.52 13.38 -5.60
C HIS A 127 -16.20 14.31 -6.61
N ASP A 128 -16.75 13.77 -7.69
CA ASP A 128 -17.85 14.41 -8.40
C ASP A 128 -18.92 13.36 -8.70
N HIS A 129 -20.11 13.67 -8.18
CA HIS A 129 -21.38 13.16 -8.63
C HIS A 129 -21.48 13.36 -10.15
N ASP A 130 -22.01 12.37 -10.86
CA ASP A 130 -23.03 12.66 -11.87
C ASP A 130 -23.99 11.47 -11.99
N SER A 131 -25.22 11.74 -11.58
CA SER A 131 -26.41 11.03 -11.99
C SER A 131 -26.72 11.40 -13.44
N GLU A 132 -26.88 10.43 -14.34
CA GLU A 132 -27.93 10.49 -15.37
C GLU A 132 -28.12 9.16 -16.11
N TYR A 133 -29.33 8.63 -15.97
CA TYR A 133 -30.19 8.06 -17.01
C TYR A 133 -29.67 6.97 -17.97
N ARG A 134 -30.30 5.80 -17.89
CA ARG A 134 -30.78 5.09 -19.10
C ARG A 134 -32.07 4.33 -18.78
N GLN A 135 -33.19 4.89 -19.24
CA GLN A 135 -34.34 4.11 -19.70
C GLN A 135 -33.86 3.14 -20.79
N GLU A 136 -34.26 1.88 -20.72
CA GLU A 136 -35.10 1.18 -21.72
C GLU A 136 -35.77 -0.02 -21.02
#